data_AF-A0A6P1R4B1-F1
#
_entry.id   AF-A0A6P1R4B1-F1
#
_cell.length_a   1.000
_cell.length_b   1.000
_cell.length_c   1.000
_cell.angle_alpha   90.00
_cell.angle_beta   90.00
_cell.angle_gamma   90.00
#
_symmetry.space_group_name_H-M   'P 1'
#
loop_
_entity.id
_entity.type
_entity.pdbx_description
1 polymer ?
#
loop_
_entity_poly.entity_id
_entity_poly.type
_entity_poly.pdbx_seq_one_letter_code
_entity_poly.pdbx_strand_id
1 'polypeptide(L)'
;MSDNLPTFEMFLRRYGRRTWRWRVCTTEGHLVMHGSENGRPAAKYAAERAFFLMLLAAPYRPASQASAIARSSLATPAPRRLPRQRLRE
;
A
#
# COMPACT_ATOMS: atom_id res chain seq x y z
N MET A 1 -3.13 -24.36 -14.67
CA MET A 1 -3.30 -23.03 -14.06
C MET A 1 -2.26 -22.94 -12.96
N SER A 2 -1.12 -22.30 -13.22
CA SER A 2 -0.19 -22.01 -12.14
C SER A 2 -0.70 -20.74 -11.47
N ASP A 3 -1.54 -20.91 -10.45
CA ASP A 3 -2.03 -19.82 -9.63
C ASP A 3 -0.86 -19.33 -8.78
N ASN A 4 -0.03 -18.46 -9.38
CA ASN A 4 1.11 -17.88 -8.70
C ASN A 4 0.55 -16.86 -7.70
N LEU A 5 0.26 -17.33 -6.49
CA LEU A 5 -0.15 -16.47 -5.38
C LEU A 5 1.03 -15.58 -5.00
N PRO A 6 0.79 -14.28 -4.76
CA PRO A 6 1.87 -13.39 -4.35
C PRO A 6 2.41 -13.81 -2.99
N THR A 7 3.73 -13.94 -2.91
CA THR A 7 4.44 -14.16 -1.64
C THR A 7 4.82 -12.80 -1.04
N PHE A 8 4.73 -12.72 0.28
CA PHE A 8 5.03 -11.51 1.04
C PHE A 8 6.15 -11.75 2.04
N GLU A 9 6.96 -10.71 2.24
CA GLU A 9 8.08 -10.70 3.16
C GLU A 9 7.91 -9.58 4.18
N MET A 10 8.34 -9.83 5.42
CA MET A 10 8.22 -8.89 6.52
C MET A 10 9.59 -8.50 7.07
N PHE A 11 9.82 -7.19 7.19
CA PHE A 11 11.08 -6.63 7.64
C PHE A 11 10.89 -5.82 8.90
N LEU A 12 11.80 -6.01 9.87
CA LEU A 12 11.87 -5.24 11.11
C LEU A 12 13.24 -4.57 11.22
N ARG A 13 13.25 -3.25 11.37
CA ARG A 13 14.48 -2.46 11.47
C ARG A 13 14.41 -1.51 12.65
N ARG A 14 15.40 -1.57 13.54
CA ARG A 14 15.57 -0.56 14.59
C ARG A 14 15.81 0.81 13.96
N TYR A 15 15.07 1.83 14.37
CA TYR A 15 15.17 3.19 13.83
C TYR A 15 15.58 4.24 14.88
N GLY A 16 15.54 3.89 16.16
CA GLY A 16 15.99 4.76 17.24
C GLY A 16 16.26 3.99 18.54
N ARG A 17 16.31 4.71 19.67
CA ARG A 17 16.55 4.09 20.98
C ARG A 17 15.49 3.04 21.32
N ARG A 18 14.21 3.39 21.17
CA ARG A 18 13.07 2.50 21.47
C ARG A 18 12.21 2.16 20.27
N THR A 19 12.36 2.87 19.16
CA THR A 19 11.47 2.72 18.00
C THR A 19 12.00 1.70 16.99
N TRP A 20 11.11 0.83 16.54
CA TRP A 20 11.31 -0.16 15.49
C TRP A 20 10.35 0.14 14.34
N ARG A 21 10.88 0.20 13.12
CA ARG A 21 10.09 0.26 11.91
C ARG A 21 9.83 -1.15 11.41
N TRP A 22 8.64 -1.37 10.90
CA TRP A 22 8.26 -2.59 10.23
C TRP A 22 7.73 -2.29 8.83
N ARG A 23 7.91 -3.24 7.92
CA ARG A 23 7.43 -3.18 6.53
C ARG A 23 7.00 -4.56 6.08
N VAL A 24 5.95 -4.61 5.27
CA VAL A 24 5.52 -5.80 4.53
C VAL A 24 5.70 -5.47 3.05
N CYS A 25 6.44 -6.30 2.34
CA CYS A 25 6.71 -6.16 0.92
C CYS A 25 6.25 -7.41 0.16
N THR A 26 6.06 -7.30 -1.16
CA THR A 26 6.06 -8.48 -2.03
C THR A 26 7.49 -9.01 -2.17
N THR A 27 7.66 -10.25 -2.65
CA THR A 27 8.98 -10.81 -3.02
C THR A 27 9.70 -10.00 -4.12
N GLU A 28 8.95 -9.25 -4.93
CA GLU A 28 9.48 -8.31 -5.92
C GLU A 28 9.99 -7.00 -5.27
N GLY A 29 9.84 -6.85 -3.95
CA GLY A 29 10.26 -5.69 -3.18
C GLY A 29 9.26 -4.53 -3.15
N HIS A 30 8.05 -4.71 -3.71
CA HIS A 30 7.02 -3.68 -3.65
C HIS A 30 6.50 -3.50 -2.23
N LEU A 31 6.54 -2.26 -1.73
CA LEU A 31 6.05 -1.94 -0.40
C LEU A 31 4.53 -2.04 -0.36
N VAL A 32 4.01 -2.90 0.51
CA VAL A 32 2.57 -3.12 0.66
C VAL A 32 2.05 -2.37 1.89
N MET A 33 2.72 -2.52 3.04
CA MET A 33 2.38 -1.84 4.28
C MET A 33 3.63 -1.49 5.08
N HIS A 34 3.53 -0.48 5.93
CA HIS A 34 4.60 -0.12 6.86
C HIS A 34 4.10 0.59 8.10
N GLY A 35 4.94 0.63 9.13
CA GLY A 35 4.67 1.38 10.33
C GLY A 35 5.89 1.44 11.25
N SER A 36 5.65 1.96 12.45
CA SER A 36 6.65 1.99 13.51
C SER A 36 6.00 1.79 14.87
N GLU A 37 6.70 1.10 15.75
CA GLU A 37 6.26 0.84 17.12
C GLU A 37 7.41 0.96 18.10
N ASN A 38 7.06 1.10 19.38
CA ASN A 38 8.04 1.06 20.46
C ASN A 38 8.33 -0.38 20.87
N GLY A 39 9.57 -0.81 20.66
CA GLY A 39 10.03 -2.16 20.96
C GLY A 39 9.86 -3.13 19.78
N ARG A 40 10.77 -4.11 19.73
CA ARG A 40 10.75 -5.15 18.70
C ARG A 40 9.49 -6.02 18.75
N PRO A 41 9.00 -6.46 19.93
CA PRO A 41 7.80 -7.30 20.00
C PRO A 41 6.55 -6.56 19.50
N ALA A 42 6.37 -5.29 19.89
CA ALA A 42 5.25 -4.47 19.43
C ALA A 42 5.28 -4.27 17.92
N ALA A 43 6.45 -3.96 17.35
CA ALA A 43 6.60 -3.81 15.90
C ALA A 43 6.30 -5.12 15.15
N LYS A 44 6.72 -6.27 15.69
CA LYS A 44 6.43 -7.59 15.10
C LYS A 44 4.92 -7.85 15.10
N TYR A 45 4.28 -7.69 16.25
CA TYR A 45 2.83 -7.87 16.37
C TYR A 45 2.04 -6.92 15.45
N ALA A 46 2.43 -5.65 15.37
CA ALA A 46 1.78 -4.68 14.50
C ALA A 46 1.89 -5.06 13.02
N ALA A 47 3.06 -5.52 12.59
CA ALA A 47 3.30 -5.99 11.23
C ALA A 47 2.50 -7.25 10.90
N GLU A 48 2.49 -8.24 11.79
CA GLU A 48 1.70 -9.48 11.65
C GLU A 48 0.21 -9.16 11.61
N ARG A 49 -0.29 -8.33 12.52
CA ARG A 49 -1.70 -7.91 12.54
C ARG A 49 -2.10 -7.23 11.22
N ALA A 50 -1.27 -6.31 10.72
CA ALA A 50 -1.52 -5.64 9.44
C ALA A 50 -1.52 -6.64 8.28
N PHE A 51 -0.57 -7.57 8.26
CA PHE A 51 -0.49 -8.63 7.27
C PHE A 51 -1.72 -9.54 7.28
N PHE A 52 -2.18 -9.99 8.46
CA PHE A 52 -3.39 -10.78 8.58
C PHE A 52 -4.64 -10.03 8.10
N LEU A 53 -4.78 -8.75 8.45
CA LEU A 53 -5.91 -7.93 7.97
C LEU A 53 -5.88 -7.77 6.45
N MET A 54 -4.71 -7.62 5.84
CA MET A 54 -4.56 -7.61 4.38
C MET A 54 -4.95 -8.96 3.76
N LEU A 55 -4.52 -10.08 4.35
CA LEU A 55 -4.93 -11.43 3.94
C LEU A 55 -6.43 -11.66 4.02
N LEU A 56 -7.09 -11.12 5.04
CA LEU A 56 -8.54 -11.19 5.18
C LEU A 56 -9.28 -10.28 4.20
N ALA A 57 -8.71 -9.12 3.86
CA ALA A 57 -9.36 -8.12 3.01
C ALA A 57 -9.18 -8.37 1.50
N ALA A 58 -8.17 -9.12 1.09
CA ALA A 58 -7.78 -9.24 -0.32
C ALA A 58 -8.26 -10.55 -0.99
N PRO A 59 -8.97 -10.47 -2.13
CA PRO A 59 -9.06 -11.55 -3.11
C PRO A 59 -7.81 -11.50 -3.99
N TYR A 60 -6.80 -12.33 -3.70
CA TYR A 60 -5.53 -12.36 -4.43
C TYR A 60 -5.70 -12.81 -5.89
N ARG A 61 -6.07 -11.89 -6.79
CA ARG A 61 -6.05 -12.14 -8.23
C ARG A 61 -4.70 -11.66 -8.80
N PRO A 62 -3.97 -12.52 -9.52
CA PRO A 62 -2.73 -12.11 -10.19
C PRO A 62 -3.00 -10.93 -11.14
N ALA A 63 -1.99 -10.07 -11.29
CA ALA A 63 -2.03 -8.77 -11.98
C ALA A 63 -2.48 -8.79 -13.46
N SER A 64 -2.88 -9.94 -14.02
CA SER A 64 -3.45 -10.02 -15.37
C SER A 64 -4.78 -9.25 -15.51
N GLN A 65 -5.43 -8.85 -14.40
CA GLN A 65 -6.68 -8.08 -14.44
C GLN A 65 -6.64 -6.65 -13.90
N ALA A 66 -5.61 -6.25 -13.16
CA ALA A 66 -5.47 -4.86 -12.72
C ALA A 66 -5.19 -3.91 -13.90
N SER A 67 -4.57 -4.41 -14.99
CA SER A 67 -4.34 -3.64 -16.21
C SER A 67 -5.60 -3.32 -17.01
N ALA A 68 -6.73 -4.00 -16.76
CA ALA A 68 -8.01 -3.69 -17.40
C ALA A 68 -8.74 -2.52 -16.71
N ILE A 69 -8.64 -2.41 -15.37
CA ILE A 69 -9.36 -1.38 -14.59
C ILE A 69 -8.64 -0.02 -14.65
N ALA A 70 -7.30 -0.02 -14.72
CA ALA A 70 -6.52 1.21 -14.85
C ALA A 70 -6.63 1.85 -16.25
N ARG A 71 -6.88 1.05 -17.31
CA ARG A 71 -7.04 1.58 -18.68
C ARG A 71 -8.44 2.15 -18.96
N SER A 72 -9.47 1.72 -18.22
CA SER A 72 -10.83 2.26 -18.40
C SER A 72 -11.09 3.57 -17.64
N SER A 73 -10.28 3.88 -16.61
CA SER A 73 -10.48 5.04 -15.74
C SER A 73 -9.79 6.33 -16.21
N LEU A 74 -8.97 6.28 -17.26
CA LEU A 74 -8.33 7.46 -17.87
C LEU A 74 -9.24 8.28 -18.80
N ALA A 75 -10.52 7.93 -18.94
CA ALA A 75 -11.50 8.68 -19.73
C ALA A 75 -12.30 9.72 -18.91
N THR A 76 -11.73 10.28 -17.84
CA THR A 76 -12.33 11.45 -17.17
C THR A 76 -11.70 12.72 -17.71
N PRO A 77 -12.39 13.55 -18.51
CA PRO A 77 -11.88 14.85 -18.91
C PRO A 77 -11.79 15.76 -17.68
N ALA A 78 -10.61 16.37 -17.50
CA ALA A 78 -10.31 17.27 -16.40
C ALA A 78 -11.34 18.42 -16.30
N PRO A 79 -11.73 18.85 -15.07
CA PRO A 79 -12.55 20.04 -14.93
C PRO A 79 -11.70 21.25 -15.33
N ARG A 80 -12.15 21.95 -16.37
CA ARG A 80 -11.61 23.26 -16.76
C ARG A 80 -11.73 24.20 -15.56
N ARG A 81 -10.61 24.55 -14.94
CA ARG A 81 -10.54 25.65 -13.99
C ARG A 81 -10.92 26.93 -14.74
N LEU A 82 -12.09 27.48 -14.44
CA LEU A 82 -12.48 28.81 -14.91
C LEU A 82 -11.60 29.86 -14.22
N PRO A 83 -11.10 30.87 -14.95
CA PRO A 83 -10.38 31.98 -14.35
C PRO A 83 -11.31 32.78 -13.46
N ARG A 84 -10.88 33.03 -12.21
CA ARG A 84 -11.51 33.95 -11.27
C ARG A 84 -11.63 35.33 -11.93
N GLN A 85 -12.83 35.72 -12.32
CA GLN A 85 -13.13 37.09 -12.70
C GLN A 85 -12.88 38.01 -11.49
N ARG A 86 -12.01 39.00 -11.69
CA ARG A 86 -11.94 40.17 -10.80
C ARG A 86 -13.21 40.99 -10.98
N LEU A 87 -13.94 41.20 -9.90
CA LEU A 87 -14.94 42.25 -9.79
C LEU A 87 -14.38 43.33 -8.86
N ARG A 88 -14.27 44.54 -9.42
CA ARG A 88 -14.42 45.90 -8.86
C ARG A 88 -14.03 46.12 -7.39
N GLU A 89 -13.14 47.09 -7.17
CA GLU A 89 -13.51 48.49 -6.83
C GLU A 89 -12.45 49.44 -7.41
#